data_AF-H7CDD7-F1
#
_entry.id   AF-H7CDD7-F1
#
_cell.length_a   1.000
_cell.length_b   1.000
_cell.length_c   1.000
_cell.angle_alpha   90.00
_cell.angle_beta   90.00
_cell.angle_gamma   90.00
#
_symmetry.space_group_name_H-M   'P 1'
#
loop_
_entity.id
_entity.type
_entity.pdbx_description
1 polymer ?
#
loop_
_entity_poly.entity_id
_entity_poly.type
_entity_poly.pdbx_seq_one_letter_code
_entity_poly.pdbx_strand_id
1 'polypeptide(L)'
;MIIYNNINFVGLKLNILNPKQIIKWSSICYKNKINIGEVLNSHTINFNTGNPILNGLFCEKIFDYMYIWNCNCNKKLYNINNFSFFLYCKFCKNKLKININRKYKLGFIFLNIPILHLWYLTGPLQVASLLLNKNVIYLKFLIYYKYFFNNIKYKQYFYYNKLYFKLNISKKNIYNNNIIQYLFSHNILYKKLKNLNLLTELLKNKEYLLLNLKYSKKYIYKKINLLNLFIINNIKPNWIFLDLLPILPAGLRPYFYINSSMYIISTINENYRLIILKNNKLKYWLYLRNNIFFIFEIIEKRLLQQLIDYLLINKLILKNNNTFFNFSKIFQGKYSIIKYNLLGKRVDFSGRSVITVNPNIIYNNIGIPYFICLNLFKPFLLKILKCNIKFNIIFKSLLINKSFFSIQKFLNKLLQNQFIIVNRAPTLHRMNLQSYRPLLTEGYSLKFYPLGCVSFNADFDGDQMSIFLPLMKTSKFESNLNLNFDKNIISPSNNRNLFKNLQYYKLGINTLLILNYNKIKNIYFFNSIEKIYELYNNNSLYIFNLVWIKYINNNKIFYLLTSVNRIIINLYMYIY
;
A
#
# COMPACT_ATOMS: atom_id res chain seq x y z
N MET A 1 -8.19 18.29 10.23
CA MET A 1 -7.75 19.17 9.13
C MET A 1 -6.70 18.44 8.31
N ILE A 2 -7.11 17.84 7.19
CA ILE A 2 -6.17 17.39 6.16
C ILE A 2 -5.80 18.67 5.42
N ILE A 3 -4.56 19.13 5.58
CA ILE A 3 -4.03 20.22 4.77
C ILE A 3 -4.00 19.69 3.34
N TYR A 4 -4.99 20.07 2.53
CA TYR A 4 -4.91 19.96 1.08
C TYR A 4 -3.77 20.88 0.65
N ASN A 5 -2.55 20.36 0.63
CA ASN A 5 -1.49 20.98 -0.14
C ASN A 5 -1.88 20.74 -1.60
N ASN A 6 -2.51 21.74 -2.23
CA ASN A 6 -2.75 21.84 -3.66
C ASN A 6 -1.41 21.98 -4.39
N ILE A 7 -0.57 20.94 -4.35
CA ILE A 7 0.65 20.88 -5.14
C ILE A 7 0.37 19.87 -6.24
N ASN A 8 -0.03 20.38 -7.40
CA ASN A 8 -0.15 19.60 -8.62
C ASN A 8 1.26 19.22 -9.08
N PHE A 9 1.75 18.07 -8.62
CA PHE A 9 3.00 17.51 -9.11
C PHE A 9 2.76 16.87 -10.49
N VAL A 10 3.46 17.36 -11.52
CA VAL A 10 3.41 16.81 -12.89
C VAL A 10 4.16 15.47 -12.99
N GLY A 11 5.13 15.23 -12.11
CA GLY A 11 5.89 13.99 -12.10
C GLY A 11 6.71 13.77 -10.83
N LEU A 12 7.21 12.55 -10.68
CA LEU A 12 8.07 12.13 -9.58
C LEU A 12 9.48 11.85 -10.12
N LYS A 13 10.49 12.51 -9.56
CA LYS A 13 11.90 12.28 -9.89
C LYS A 13 12.60 11.51 -8.76
N LEU A 14 13.22 10.38 -9.10
CA LEU A 14 14.08 9.62 -8.20
C LEU A 14 15.54 9.95 -8.49
N ASN A 15 16.35 10.11 -7.45
CA ASN A 15 17.78 10.37 -7.59
C ASN A 15 18.59 9.69 -6.49
N ILE A 16 19.90 9.55 -6.70
CA ILE A 16 20.80 9.02 -5.66
C ILE A 16 20.85 10.01 -4.49
N LEU A 17 20.83 9.45 -3.28
CA LEU A 17 20.77 10.20 -2.04
C LEU A 17 22.08 10.96 -1.80
N ASN A 18 22.01 12.29 -1.77
CA ASN A 18 23.16 13.13 -1.42
C ASN A 18 23.27 13.21 0.13
N PRO A 19 24.46 13.01 0.73
CA PRO A 19 24.64 13.15 2.18
C PRO A 19 24.20 14.52 2.72
N LYS A 20 24.39 15.61 1.94
CA LYS A 20 23.90 16.94 2.32
C LYS A 20 22.37 17.01 2.41
N GLN A 21 21.66 16.26 1.58
CA GLN A 21 20.19 16.19 1.63
C GLN A 21 19.71 15.44 2.88
N ILE A 22 20.42 14.39 3.31
CA ILE A 22 20.10 13.67 4.56
C ILE A 22 20.21 14.61 5.76
N ILE A 23 21.27 15.41 5.82
CA ILE A 23 21.44 16.43 6.87
C ILE A 23 20.29 17.44 6.80
N LYS A 24 19.91 17.89 5.59
CA LYS A 24 18.78 18.82 5.42
C LYS A 24 17.44 18.23 5.88
N TRP A 25 17.19 16.94 5.66
CA TRP A 25 15.94 16.28 6.08
C TRP A 25 15.87 16.00 7.57
N SER A 26 17.02 15.89 8.23
CA SER A 26 17.13 15.61 9.66
C SER A 26 17.36 16.85 10.52
N SER A 27 17.77 17.96 9.91
CA SER A 27 18.04 19.20 10.62
C SER A 27 16.76 19.94 10.98
N ILE A 28 16.81 20.63 12.12
CA ILE A 28 15.71 21.48 12.59
C ILE A 28 16.29 22.86 12.89
N CYS A 29 15.73 23.89 12.27
CA CYS A 29 16.09 25.26 12.59
C CYS A 29 15.27 25.75 13.79
N TYR A 30 15.96 26.17 14.84
CA TYR A 30 15.38 26.75 16.06
C TYR A 30 16.08 28.06 16.41
N LYS A 31 15.39 29.22 16.30
CA LYS A 31 15.95 30.56 16.67
C LYS A 31 17.40 30.75 16.18
N ASN A 32 17.63 30.57 14.88
CA ASN A 32 18.95 30.62 14.22
C ASN A 32 19.99 29.56 14.66
N LYS A 33 19.61 28.59 15.51
CA LYS A 33 20.42 27.40 15.83
C LYS A 33 19.90 26.19 15.08
N ILE A 34 20.77 25.54 14.34
CA ILE A 34 20.44 24.32 13.59
C ILE A 34 20.71 23.12 14.50
N ASN A 35 19.66 22.44 14.93
CA ASN A 35 19.80 21.18 15.63
C ASN A 35 19.89 20.05 14.60
N ILE A 36 20.99 19.32 14.63
CA ILE A 36 21.26 18.20 13.74
C ILE A 36 20.62 16.95 14.36
N GLY A 37 19.78 16.24 13.61
CA GLY A 37 19.05 15.06 14.07
C GLY A 37 19.89 13.78 14.14
N GLU A 38 21.09 13.85 14.69
CA GLU A 38 22.00 12.70 14.81
C GLU A 38 21.63 11.82 16.01
N VAL A 39 21.55 10.50 15.77
CA VAL A 39 21.32 9.50 16.82
C VAL A 39 22.65 8.88 17.23
N LEU A 40 23.01 9.09 18.50
CA LEU A 40 24.28 8.63 19.09
C LEU A 40 24.09 7.36 19.94
N ASN A 41 22.98 7.29 20.67
CA ASN A 41 22.71 6.22 21.62
C ASN A 41 21.86 5.12 20.97
N SER A 42 22.22 3.86 21.23
CA SER A 42 21.49 2.71 20.71
C SER A 42 20.21 2.41 21.48
N HIS A 43 20.05 3.00 22.67
CA HIS A 43 18.89 2.76 23.52
C HIS A 43 17.61 3.37 22.94
N THR A 44 16.47 2.74 23.25
CA THR A 44 15.14 3.11 22.74
C THR A 44 14.38 3.96 23.75
N ILE A 45 13.85 3.32 24.79
CA ILE A 45 13.05 3.90 25.87
C ILE A 45 13.56 3.37 27.20
N ASN A 46 13.29 4.10 28.27
CA ASN A 46 13.45 3.58 29.62
C ASN A 46 12.21 2.73 29.95
N PHE A 47 12.38 1.42 30.12
CA PHE A 47 11.28 0.49 30.35
C PHE A 47 10.51 0.78 31.65
N ASN A 48 11.16 1.37 32.66
CA ASN A 48 10.51 1.70 33.94
C ASN A 48 9.57 2.90 33.84
N THR A 49 9.96 3.92 33.06
CA THR A 49 9.19 5.19 32.95
C THR A 49 8.38 5.27 31.66
N GLY A 50 8.64 4.42 30.68
CA GLY A 50 8.08 4.50 29.33
C GLY A 50 8.62 5.67 28.49
N ASN A 51 9.51 6.48 29.06
CA ASN A 51 9.98 7.71 28.44
C ASN A 51 11.14 7.46 27.46
N PRO A 52 11.20 8.21 26.34
CA PRO A 52 12.27 8.07 25.35
C PRO A 52 13.60 8.60 25.88
N ILE A 53 14.67 7.88 25.55
CA ILE A 53 16.03 8.23 25.99
C ILE A 53 16.60 9.35 25.10
N LEU A 54 17.34 10.28 25.71
CA LEU A 54 18.03 11.37 25.01
C LEU A 54 19.07 10.82 24.03
N ASN A 55 19.12 11.43 22.84
CA ASN A 55 19.94 11.02 21.69
C ASN A 55 19.78 9.55 21.27
N GLY A 56 18.74 8.87 21.76
CA GLY A 56 18.40 7.50 21.40
C GLY A 56 17.48 7.39 20.19
N LEU A 57 17.05 6.17 19.87
CA LEU A 57 16.23 5.86 18.70
C LEU A 57 14.84 6.51 18.73
N PHE A 58 14.32 6.89 19.90
CA PHE A 58 13.02 7.55 20.04
C PHE A 58 13.09 8.97 20.59
N CYS A 59 14.30 9.55 20.63
CA CYS A 59 14.59 10.86 21.20
C CYS A 59 13.65 11.94 20.65
N GLU A 60 12.96 12.64 21.55
CA GLU A 60 11.99 13.69 21.20
C GLU A 60 12.67 14.91 20.57
N LYS A 61 13.91 15.22 20.99
CA LYS A 61 14.73 16.29 20.39
C LYS A 61 14.96 16.05 18.88
N ILE A 62 15.08 14.78 18.49
CA ILE A 62 15.34 14.37 17.10
C ILE A 62 14.02 14.16 16.36
N PHE A 63 13.12 13.31 16.87
CA PHE A 63 11.92 12.85 16.14
C PHE A 63 10.63 13.60 16.48
N ASP A 64 10.67 14.62 17.35
CA ASP A 64 9.51 15.32 17.91
C ASP A 64 8.79 14.53 19.03
N TYR A 65 7.90 15.20 19.77
CA TYR A 65 7.24 14.68 20.99
C TYR A 65 6.26 13.51 20.74
N MET A 66 6.00 12.73 21.78
CA MET A 66 5.03 11.61 21.75
C MET A 66 3.62 12.02 22.12
N TYR A 67 3.47 12.94 23.06
CA TYR A 67 2.17 13.44 23.52
C TYR A 67 2.06 14.92 23.19
N ILE A 68 0.86 15.31 22.75
CA ILE A 68 0.54 16.71 22.50
C ILE A 68 0.68 17.47 23.82
N TRP A 69 1.43 18.57 23.80
CA TRP A 69 1.58 19.51 24.92
C TRP A 69 2.28 18.98 26.18
N ASN A 70 2.81 17.75 26.18
CA ASN A 70 3.58 17.21 27.30
C ASN A 70 5.07 17.12 26.95
N CYS A 71 5.89 17.85 27.70
CA CYS A 71 7.34 17.69 27.69
C CYS A 71 7.77 16.73 28.80
N ASN A 72 8.73 15.83 28.51
CA ASN A 72 9.35 14.90 29.46
C ASN A 72 10.09 15.58 30.65
N CYS A 73 10.15 16.91 30.68
CA CYS A 73 10.71 17.69 31.77
C CYS A 73 9.82 17.78 33.01
N ASN A 74 8.74 16.99 33.09
CA ASN A 74 7.78 16.83 34.19
C ASN A 74 7.13 18.12 34.77
N LYS A 75 7.46 19.31 34.25
CA LYS A 75 6.71 20.53 34.53
C LYS A 75 5.49 20.58 33.62
N LYS A 76 4.32 20.33 34.19
CA LYS A 76 3.02 20.68 33.61
C LYS A 76 3.08 22.18 33.28
N LEU A 77 3.28 22.50 32.02
CA LEU A 77 3.09 23.85 31.54
C LEU A 77 1.67 23.84 30.98
N TYR A 78 0.71 24.35 31.76
CA TYR A 78 -0.44 25.22 31.40
C TYR A 78 -1.72 24.97 32.21
N ASN A 79 -2.23 26.10 32.75
CA ASN A 79 -3.63 26.32 33.10
C ASN A 79 -4.45 26.39 31.82
N ILE A 80 -5.61 25.73 31.84
CA ILE A 80 -6.53 25.49 30.72
C ILE A 80 -7.09 26.78 30.06
N ASN A 81 -6.92 27.95 30.69
CA ASN A 81 -7.61 29.18 30.27
C ASN A 81 -6.79 30.13 29.37
N ASN A 82 -5.46 30.01 29.28
CA ASN A 82 -4.66 30.93 28.46
C ASN A 82 -4.17 30.27 27.17
N PHE A 83 -4.93 30.46 26.09
CA PHE A 83 -4.57 30.12 24.71
C PHE A 83 -3.44 31.03 24.18
N SER A 84 -2.24 30.95 24.76
CA SER A 84 -1.05 31.54 24.14
C SER A 84 -0.43 30.54 23.15
N PHE A 85 -0.40 30.88 21.87
CA PHE A 85 -0.04 30.03 20.72
C PHE A 85 1.43 29.54 20.64
N PHE A 86 2.27 29.88 21.62
CA PHE A 86 3.72 29.65 21.54
C PHE A 86 4.29 29.24 22.90
N LEU A 87 4.05 27.99 23.24
CA LEU A 87 4.46 27.43 24.50
C LEU A 87 5.67 26.54 24.30
N TYR A 88 6.81 27.05 24.75
CA TYR A 88 8.11 26.38 24.72
C TYR A 88 8.43 25.92 26.13
N CYS A 89 9.01 24.73 26.28
CA CYS A 89 9.58 24.36 27.56
C CYS A 89 11.00 24.96 27.70
N LYS A 90 11.28 25.62 28.83
CA LYS A 90 12.55 26.32 29.10
C LYS A 90 13.79 25.40 29.05
N PHE A 91 13.64 24.12 29.40
CA PHE A 91 14.74 23.15 29.49
C PHE A 91 15.02 22.41 28.17
N CYS A 92 13.97 22.06 27.44
CA CYS A 92 14.02 21.25 26.23
C CYS A 92 13.97 22.08 24.94
N LYS A 93 13.60 23.37 25.03
CA LYS A 93 13.60 24.40 23.97
C LYS A 93 12.84 24.04 22.67
N ASN A 94 12.03 22.98 22.62
CA ASN A 94 11.22 22.68 21.43
C ASN A 94 9.83 23.35 21.52
N LYS A 95 9.22 23.54 20.34
CA LYS A 95 7.86 24.08 20.19
C LYS A 95 6.85 22.96 20.40
N LEU A 96 5.85 23.18 21.26
CA LEU A 96 4.70 22.29 21.36
C LEU A 96 3.90 22.33 20.04
N LYS A 97 3.97 21.25 19.26
CA LYS A 97 3.22 21.07 18.00
C LYS A 97 2.39 19.78 18.06
N ILE A 98 1.43 19.68 17.15
CA ILE A 98 0.65 18.46 16.92
C ILE A 98 1.63 17.31 16.54
N ASN A 99 1.45 16.13 17.13
CA ASN A 99 2.26 14.90 16.98
C ASN A 99 2.50 14.38 15.53
N ILE A 100 1.94 15.03 14.51
CA ILE A 100 1.99 14.59 13.11
C ILE A 100 3.45 14.50 12.61
N ASN A 101 4.33 15.41 13.06
CA ASN A 101 5.73 15.47 12.60
C ASN A 101 6.52 14.19 12.86
N ARG A 102 6.19 13.42 13.91
CA ARG A 102 6.92 12.20 14.30
C ARG A 102 6.83 11.08 13.25
N LYS A 103 5.86 11.16 12.33
CA LYS A 103 5.72 10.25 11.18
C LYS A 103 6.54 10.66 9.96
N TYR A 104 6.99 11.92 9.88
CA TYR A 104 7.67 12.47 8.70
C TYR A 104 9.15 12.79 8.94
N LYS A 105 9.54 13.02 10.19
CA LYS A 105 10.87 13.52 10.55
C LYS A 105 11.92 12.40 10.58
N LEU A 106 12.98 12.55 9.78
CA LEU A 106 14.08 11.60 9.72
C LEU A 106 15.16 11.94 10.76
N GLY A 107 15.87 10.91 11.20
CA GLY A 107 17.15 11.05 11.89
C GLY A 107 18.26 10.50 11.00
N PHE A 108 19.51 10.54 11.46
CA PHE A 108 20.60 9.83 10.80
C PHE A 108 21.68 9.36 11.78
N ILE A 109 22.52 8.45 11.32
CA ILE A 109 23.71 7.97 12.02
C ILE A 109 24.92 8.40 11.18
N PHE A 110 25.87 9.07 11.80
CA PHE A 110 27.17 9.33 11.19
C PHE A 110 28.02 8.06 11.25
N LEU A 111 28.38 7.50 10.11
CA LEU A 111 29.17 6.28 10.04
C LEU A 111 30.65 6.65 10.12
N ASN A 112 31.40 5.98 11.00
CA ASN A 112 32.84 6.25 11.15
C ASN A 112 33.65 5.85 9.90
N ILE A 113 33.06 5.04 9.01
CA ILE A 113 33.67 4.54 7.78
C ILE A 113 32.62 4.58 6.66
N PRO A 114 32.99 4.97 5.43
CA PRO A 114 32.10 4.92 4.28
C PRO A 114 31.75 3.46 3.93
N ILE A 115 30.46 3.15 3.84
CA ILE A 115 29.97 1.79 3.61
C ILE A 115 29.40 1.69 2.21
N LEU A 116 29.84 0.70 1.45
CA LEU A 116 29.35 0.56 0.09
C LEU A 116 27.93 -0.02 0.10
N HIS A 117 26.98 0.68 -0.49
CA HIS A 117 25.60 0.20 -0.53
C HIS A 117 25.47 -1.03 -1.45
N LEU A 118 24.92 -2.13 -0.93
CA LEU A 118 24.91 -3.45 -1.58
C LEU A 118 24.22 -3.48 -2.97
N TRP A 119 23.18 -2.68 -3.20
CA TRP A 119 22.55 -2.53 -4.54
C TRP A 119 23.53 -2.10 -5.62
N TYR A 120 24.50 -1.22 -5.33
CA TYR A 120 25.47 -0.77 -6.31
C TYR A 120 26.61 -1.78 -6.52
N LEU A 121 26.80 -2.72 -5.59
CA LEU A 121 27.75 -3.83 -5.72
C LEU A 121 27.18 -5.01 -6.52
N THR A 122 25.96 -5.41 -6.19
CA THR A 122 25.35 -6.69 -6.66
C THR A 122 24.14 -6.51 -7.55
N GLY A 123 23.67 -5.28 -7.75
CA GLY A 123 22.55 -4.97 -8.64
C GLY A 123 22.87 -5.23 -10.12
N PRO A 124 21.86 -5.16 -10.99
CA PRO A 124 21.95 -5.57 -12.40
C PRO A 124 23.01 -4.80 -13.20
N LEU A 125 23.23 -3.52 -12.86
CA LEU A 125 24.22 -2.66 -13.51
C LEU A 125 25.62 -2.78 -12.89
N GLN A 126 25.78 -3.40 -11.71
CA GLN A 126 27.06 -3.53 -11.00
C GLN A 126 27.87 -2.22 -10.98
N VAL A 127 27.21 -1.12 -10.62
CA VAL A 127 27.72 0.27 -10.71
C VAL A 127 29.13 0.42 -10.13
N ALA A 128 29.39 -0.15 -8.96
CA ALA A 128 30.70 -0.07 -8.31
C ALA A 128 31.81 -0.75 -9.13
N SER A 129 31.50 -1.87 -9.80
CA SER A 129 32.44 -2.61 -10.64
C SER A 129 32.80 -1.82 -11.91
N LEU A 130 31.81 -1.18 -12.53
CA LEU A 130 31.99 -0.35 -13.73
C LEU A 130 32.81 0.91 -13.45
N LEU A 131 32.55 1.60 -12.34
CA LEU A 131 33.29 2.81 -11.99
C LEU A 131 34.75 2.51 -11.59
N LEU A 132 34.99 1.43 -10.84
CA LEU A 132 36.32 1.10 -10.33
C LEU A 132 37.16 0.23 -11.28
N ASN A 133 36.61 -0.22 -12.42
CA ASN A 133 37.25 -1.19 -13.33
C ASN A 133 37.76 -2.44 -12.60
N LYS A 134 36.96 -2.98 -11.67
CA LYS A 134 37.31 -4.18 -10.88
C LYS A 134 36.17 -5.18 -10.87
N ASN A 135 36.49 -6.46 -10.86
CA ASN A 135 35.49 -7.53 -10.78
C ASN A 135 34.69 -7.45 -9.46
N VAL A 136 33.39 -7.74 -9.53
CA VAL A 136 32.49 -7.76 -8.35
C VAL A 136 32.99 -8.72 -7.26
N ILE A 137 33.53 -9.88 -7.65
CA ILE A 137 34.06 -10.87 -6.71
C ILE A 137 35.22 -10.28 -5.91
N TYR A 138 36.17 -9.63 -6.60
CA TYR A 138 37.31 -8.96 -5.97
C TYR A 138 36.86 -7.83 -5.03
N LEU A 139 35.90 -7.00 -5.45
CA LEU A 139 35.33 -5.95 -4.60
C LEU A 139 34.63 -6.53 -3.36
N LYS A 140 33.89 -7.63 -3.47
CA LYS A 140 33.31 -8.34 -2.32
C LYS A 140 34.39 -8.84 -1.36
N PHE A 141 35.48 -9.42 -1.88
CA PHE A 141 36.58 -9.89 -1.03
C PHE A 141 37.24 -8.73 -0.26
N LEU A 142 37.39 -7.57 -0.89
CA LEU A 142 37.91 -6.35 -0.25
C LEU A 142 36.97 -5.73 0.79
N ILE A 143 35.68 -5.58 0.46
CA ILE A 143 34.67 -4.95 1.31
C ILE A 143 34.39 -5.81 2.55
N TYR A 144 34.29 -7.14 2.39
CA TYR A 144 34.06 -8.03 3.53
C TYR A 144 35.36 -8.49 4.21
N TYR A 145 36.51 -7.89 3.88
CA TYR A 145 37.82 -8.23 4.45
C TYR A 145 38.17 -9.73 4.41
N LYS A 146 37.63 -10.46 3.44
CA LYS A 146 37.76 -11.93 3.37
C LYS A 146 39.22 -12.37 3.14
N TYR A 147 40.02 -11.59 2.42
CA TYR A 147 41.47 -11.84 2.26
C TYR A 147 42.21 -11.90 3.59
N PHE A 148 41.77 -11.13 4.59
CA PHE A 148 42.36 -11.13 5.92
C PHE A 148 42.00 -12.40 6.70
N PHE A 149 40.75 -12.86 6.61
CA PHE A 149 40.27 -14.03 7.37
C PHE A 149 40.64 -15.40 6.75
N ASN A 150 40.77 -15.49 5.42
CA ASN A 150 41.07 -16.76 4.74
C ASN A 150 42.55 -17.15 4.80
N ASN A 151 43.46 -16.18 4.97
CA ASN A 151 44.89 -16.44 4.98
C ASN A 151 45.34 -16.93 6.37
N ILE A 152 45.57 -18.24 6.51
CA ILE A 152 45.99 -18.93 7.74
C ILE A 152 47.27 -18.32 8.36
N LYS A 153 48.21 -17.83 7.53
CA LYS A 153 49.46 -17.18 7.97
C LYS A 153 49.23 -15.94 8.84
N TYR A 154 48.14 -15.19 8.66
CA TYR A 154 47.84 -14.03 9.51
C TYR A 154 47.33 -14.43 10.90
N LYS A 155 46.74 -15.61 11.08
CA LYS A 155 46.35 -16.08 12.43
C LYS A 155 47.56 -16.40 13.31
N GLN A 156 48.62 -16.97 12.72
CA GLN A 156 49.87 -17.30 13.43
C GLN A 156 50.75 -16.06 13.74
N TYR A 157 50.82 -15.08 12.82
CA TYR A 157 51.60 -13.85 13.02
C TYR A 157 51.13 -13.00 14.23
N PHE A 158 49.86 -13.11 14.62
CA PHE A 158 49.30 -12.32 15.73
C PHE A 158 49.45 -12.98 17.10
N TYR A 159 49.58 -14.31 17.19
CA TYR A 159 49.87 -14.98 18.46
C TYR A 159 51.31 -14.72 18.95
N TYR A 160 52.25 -14.47 18.02
CA TYR A 160 53.66 -14.23 18.34
C TYR A 160 54.04 -12.75 18.54
N ASN A 161 53.28 -11.80 17.99
CA ASN A 161 53.59 -10.37 18.12
C ASN A 161 52.88 -9.69 19.30
N LYS A 162 53.07 -10.23 20.50
CA LYS A 162 52.73 -9.56 21.77
C LYS A 162 53.76 -8.46 22.16
N LEU A 163 54.92 -8.38 21.49
CA LEU A 163 56.06 -7.57 21.96
C LEU A 163 56.77 -6.68 20.92
N TYR A 164 56.48 -6.76 19.62
CA TYR A 164 57.25 -6.02 18.61
C TYR A 164 56.38 -5.09 17.75
N PHE A 165 55.98 -3.95 18.32
CA PHE A 165 55.69 -2.74 17.53
C PHE A 165 56.24 -1.49 18.24
N LYS A 166 57.44 -1.59 18.82
CA LYS A 166 58.15 -0.43 19.35
C LYS A 166 59.30 0.07 18.47
N LEU A 167 59.82 -0.65 17.47
CA LEU A 167 61.18 -0.29 17.03
C LEU A 167 61.65 -0.40 15.58
N ASN A 168 60.87 -0.67 14.51
CA ASN A 168 61.47 -0.54 13.16
C ASN A 168 60.47 -0.19 12.05
N ILE A 169 60.40 1.10 11.72
CA ILE A 169 59.78 1.65 10.50
C ILE A 169 60.73 1.62 9.29
N SER A 170 61.97 1.17 9.44
CA SER A 170 62.91 1.05 8.32
C SER A 170 62.93 -0.35 7.71
N LYS A 171 62.45 -0.45 6.46
CA LYS A 171 62.79 -1.46 5.43
C LYS A 171 62.16 -2.87 5.55
N LYS A 172 60.82 -2.98 5.58
CA LYS A 172 60.06 -4.17 5.10
C LYS A 172 58.84 -3.72 4.28
N ASN A 173 59.08 -3.27 3.05
CA ASN A 173 58.15 -2.37 2.32
C ASN A 173 57.14 -3.03 1.35
N ILE A 174 57.10 -4.36 1.19
CA ILE A 174 56.17 -4.99 0.22
C ILE A 174 54.98 -5.67 0.90
N TYR A 175 55.22 -6.45 1.96
CA TYR A 175 54.13 -7.14 2.69
C TYR A 175 53.30 -6.19 3.57
N ASN A 176 53.93 -5.18 4.18
CA ASN A 176 53.22 -4.20 5.02
C ASN A 176 52.29 -3.29 4.20
N ASN A 177 52.68 -2.93 2.97
CA ASN A 177 51.86 -2.10 2.08
C ASN A 177 50.52 -2.76 1.73
N ASN A 178 50.54 -4.07 1.47
CA ASN A 178 49.32 -4.81 1.18
C ASN A 178 48.36 -4.84 2.38
N ILE A 179 48.86 -5.07 3.59
CA ILE A 179 48.04 -5.14 4.83
C ILE A 179 47.39 -3.78 5.12
N ILE A 180 48.15 -2.68 4.99
CA ILE A 180 47.66 -1.31 5.16
C ILE A 180 46.58 -1.02 4.11
N GLN A 181 46.80 -1.41 2.85
CA GLN A 181 45.82 -1.22 1.78
C GLN A 181 44.53 -2.00 2.03
N TYR A 182 44.61 -3.22 2.57
CA TYR A 182 43.42 -3.99 2.95
C TYR A 182 42.68 -3.34 4.11
N LEU A 183 43.36 -2.92 5.18
CA LEU A 183 42.78 -2.24 6.34
C LEU A 183 41.94 -1.01 5.95
N PHE A 184 42.44 -0.22 5.01
CA PHE A 184 41.81 1.01 4.54
C PHE A 184 41.00 0.85 3.24
N SER A 185 40.63 -0.38 2.85
CA SER A 185 39.96 -0.66 1.58
C SER A 185 38.77 0.28 1.28
N HIS A 186 37.83 0.42 2.21
CA HIS A 186 36.68 1.32 2.08
C HIS A 186 37.07 2.78 1.84
N ASN A 187 37.97 3.31 2.66
CA ASN A 187 38.44 4.70 2.55
C ASN A 187 39.21 4.95 1.24
N ILE A 188 40.01 3.98 0.80
CA ILE A 188 40.77 4.07 -0.45
C ILE A 188 39.80 4.07 -1.64
N LEU A 189 38.82 3.16 -1.67
CA LEU A 189 37.82 3.11 -2.73
C LEU A 189 36.97 4.38 -2.76
N TYR A 190 36.54 4.87 -1.60
CA TYR A 190 35.82 6.13 -1.47
C TYR A 190 36.63 7.32 -2.00
N LYS A 191 37.89 7.47 -1.57
CA LYS A 191 38.79 8.54 -2.03
C LYS A 191 39.05 8.45 -3.53
N LYS A 192 39.23 7.24 -4.07
CA LYS A 192 39.36 7.02 -5.52
C LYS A 192 38.14 7.57 -6.24
N LEU A 193 36.92 7.13 -5.87
CA LEU A 193 35.68 7.63 -6.47
C LEU A 193 35.53 9.15 -6.33
N LYS A 194 35.88 9.72 -5.17
CA LYS A 194 35.81 11.17 -4.95
C LYS A 194 36.73 11.97 -5.89
N ASN A 195 37.89 11.42 -6.22
CA ASN A 195 38.88 12.06 -7.10
C ASN A 195 38.68 11.71 -8.59
N LEU A 196 37.72 10.83 -8.94
CA LEU A 196 37.44 10.50 -10.33
C LEU A 196 36.83 11.70 -11.06
N ASN A 197 37.48 12.10 -12.15
CA ASN A 197 36.91 13.06 -13.09
C ASN A 197 36.09 12.32 -14.15
N LEU A 198 34.76 12.46 -14.08
CA LEU A 198 33.82 11.72 -14.95
C LEU A 198 34.00 12.04 -16.44
N LEU A 199 34.35 13.29 -16.78
CA LEU A 199 34.50 13.73 -18.16
C LEU A 199 35.73 13.09 -18.82
N THR A 200 36.86 13.07 -18.11
CA THR A 200 38.10 12.47 -18.64
C THR A 200 37.97 10.96 -18.77
N GLU A 201 37.28 10.30 -17.84
CA GLU A 201 36.98 8.87 -17.97
C GLU A 201 36.04 8.58 -19.14
N LEU A 202 35.05 9.44 -19.41
CA LEU A 202 34.16 9.28 -20.56
C LEU A 202 34.91 9.35 -21.88
N LEU A 203 35.74 10.38 -22.06
CA LEU A 203 36.54 10.57 -23.28
C LEU A 203 37.45 9.36 -23.52
N LYS A 204 38.20 8.94 -22.49
CA LYS A 204 39.04 7.74 -22.56
C LYS A 204 38.24 6.51 -22.97
N ASN A 205 37.08 6.26 -22.35
CA ASN A 205 36.27 5.09 -22.70
C ASN A 205 35.70 5.16 -24.13
N LYS A 206 35.40 6.36 -24.66
CA LYS A 206 34.98 6.54 -26.06
C LYS A 206 36.13 6.26 -27.03
N GLU A 207 37.34 6.75 -26.75
CA GLU A 207 38.55 6.44 -27.53
C GLU A 207 38.84 4.93 -27.53
N TYR A 208 38.78 4.28 -26.35
CA TYR A 208 38.92 2.81 -26.25
C TYR A 208 37.84 2.03 -27.00
N LEU A 209 36.65 2.60 -27.20
CA LEU A 209 35.58 1.97 -27.96
C LEU A 209 35.87 1.99 -29.47
N LEU A 210 36.51 3.05 -29.96
CA LEU A 210 36.92 3.19 -31.36
C LEU A 210 38.06 2.21 -31.72
N LEU A 211 39.02 2.01 -30.80
CA LEU A 211 40.21 1.18 -31.04
C LEU A 211 39.97 -0.35 -30.93
N ASN A 212 39.03 -0.80 -30.10
CA ASN A 212 38.90 -2.23 -29.77
C ASN A 212 38.03 -3.01 -30.78
N LEU A 213 38.45 -4.23 -31.17
CA LEU A 213 37.79 -4.95 -32.27
C LEU A 213 36.56 -5.82 -31.92
N LYS A 214 36.41 -6.51 -30.77
CA LYS A 214 35.18 -7.32 -30.54
C LYS A 214 34.74 -7.62 -29.08
N TYR A 215 35.62 -8.08 -28.18
CA TYR A 215 35.17 -8.68 -26.90
C TYR A 215 34.90 -7.70 -25.73
N SER A 216 35.54 -6.52 -25.70
CA SER A 216 35.37 -5.54 -24.59
C SER A 216 34.25 -4.51 -24.82
N LYS A 217 33.65 -4.44 -26.02
CA LYS A 217 32.70 -3.37 -26.41
C LYS A 217 31.47 -3.30 -25.51
N LYS A 218 30.88 -4.44 -25.12
CA LYS A 218 29.66 -4.46 -24.28
C LYS A 218 29.88 -3.84 -22.89
N TYR A 219 31.03 -4.11 -22.27
CA TYR A 219 31.37 -3.55 -20.96
C TYR A 219 31.62 -2.03 -21.06
N ILE A 220 32.39 -1.63 -22.08
CA ILE A 220 32.71 -0.21 -22.33
C ILE A 220 31.42 0.58 -22.63
N TYR A 221 30.52 0.05 -23.44
CA TYR A 221 29.23 0.69 -23.74
C TYR A 221 28.38 0.89 -22.48
N LYS A 222 28.27 -0.14 -21.63
CA LYS A 222 27.58 -0.03 -20.32
C LYS A 222 28.23 1.05 -19.44
N LYS A 223 29.56 1.12 -19.42
CA LYS A 223 30.30 2.12 -18.64
C LYS A 223 30.08 3.54 -19.17
N ILE A 224 30.16 3.75 -20.49
CA ILE A 224 29.88 5.05 -21.13
C ILE A 224 28.46 5.51 -20.80
N ASN A 225 27.47 4.62 -20.96
CA ASN A 225 26.07 4.96 -20.64
C ASN A 225 25.92 5.33 -19.16
N LEU A 226 26.55 4.57 -18.26
CA LEU A 226 26.54 4.89 -16.84
C LEU A 226 27.17 6.26 -16.57
N LEU A 227 28.36 6.55 -17.09
CA LEU A 227 29.02 7.83 -16.88
C LEU A 227 28.19 9.00 -17.45
N ASN A 228 27.59 8.85 -18.63
CA ASN A 228 26.68 9.84 -19.20
C ASN A 228 25.50 10.12 -18.24
N LEU A 229 24.89 9.07 -17.67
CA LEU A 229 23.79 9.22 -16.71
C LEU A 229 24.22 9.93 -15.42
N PHE A 230 25.45 9.72 -14.95
CA PHE A 230 25.98 10.45 -13.79
C PHE A 230 26.18 11.93 -14.09
N ILE A 231 26.66 12.27 -15.29
CA ILE A 231 26.85 13.66 -15.71
C ILE A 231 25.52 14.37 -15.91
N ILE A 232 24.59 13.79 -16.68
CA ILE A 232 23.28 14.39 -16.95
C ILE A 232 22.51 14.69 -15.66
N ASN A 233 22.64 13.82 -14.65
CA ASN A 233 21.93 13.98 -13.37
C ASN A 233 22.75 14.69 -12.28
N ASN A 234 23.96 15.19 -12.60
CA ASN A 234 24.89 15.80 -11.65
C ASN A 234 25.14 14.96 -10.38
N ILE A 235 25.24 13.64 -10.55
CA ILE A 235 25.47 12.69 -9.47
C ILE A 235 26.96 12.51 -9.27
N LYS A 236 27.42 12.57 -8.01
CA LYS A 236 28.82 12.26 -7.68
C LYS A 236 28.99 10.74 -7.47
N PRO A 237 30.06 10.13 -8.03
CA PRO A 237 30.28 8.68 -7.92
C PRO A 237 30.50 8.21 -6.48
N ASN A 238 31.00 9.08 -5.59
CA ASN A 238 31.22 8.73 -4.18
C ASN A 238 29.92 8.51 -3.39
N TRP A 239 28.75 9.00 -3.85
CA TRP A 239 27.46 8.81 -3.17
C TRP A 239 26.97 7.36 -3.15
N ILE A 240 27.65 6.47 -3.88
CA ILE A 240 27.47 5.00 -3.79
C ILE A 240 27.86 4.46 -2.41
N PHE A 241 28.80 5.16 -1.74
CA PHE A 241 29.15 4.90 -0.36
C PHE A 241 28.29 5.76 0.57
N LEU A 242 27.80 5.14 1.63
CA LEU A 242 27.05 5.76 2.70
C LEU A 242 28.02 6.28 3.76
N ASP A 243 28.15 7.59 3.84
CA ASP A 243 28.79 8.28 4.98
C ASP A 243 27.77 8.49 6.12
N LEU A 244 26.51 8.65 5.75
CA LEU A 244 25.38 8.93 6.64
C LEU A 244 24.28 7.91 6.36
N LEU A 245 23.85 7.20 7.39
CA LEU A 245 22.72 6.27 7.29
C LEU A 245 21.44 6.96 7.82
N PRO A 246 20.41 7.19 6.97
CA PRO A 246 19.15 7.76 7.45
C PRO A 246 18.40 6.75 8.34
N ILE A 247 17.82 7.25 9.43
CA ILE A 247 16.92 6.52 10.31
C ILE A 247 15.49 6.94 10.02
N LEU A 248 14.61 5.94 9.85
CA LEU A 248 13.18 6.17 9.68
C LEU A 248 12.58 7.02 10.82
N PRO A 249 11.49 7.77 10.54
CA PRO A 249 10.77 8.48 11.58
C PRO A 249 10.25 7.52 12.65
N ALA A 250 10.31 7.94 13.91
CA ALA A 250 9.86 7.12 15.05
C ALA A 250 8.43 6.61 14.92
N GLY A 251 7.52 7.40 14.30
CA GLY A 251 6.13 7.00 14.08
C GLY A 251 5.93 5.84 13.10
N LEU A 252 6.91 5.53 12.25
CA LEU A 252 6.86 4.38 11.33
C LEU A 252 7.45 3.09 11.93
N ARG A 253 8.06 3.20 13.11
CA ARG A 253 8.72 2.10 13.83
C ARG A 253 8.30 2.11 15.31
N PRO A 254 6.99 2.00 15.59
CA PRO A 254 6.44 2.22 16.92
C PRO A 254 6.91 1.17 17.92
N TYR A 255 6.70 1.51 19.19
CA TYR A 255 6.66 0.55 20.27
C TYR A 255 5.29 0.68 20.95
N PHE A 256 4.78 -0.43 21.46
CA PHE A 256 3.47 -0.51 22.12
C PHE A 256 3.64 -1.10 23.51
N TYR A 257 2.89 -0.56 24.46
CA TYR A 257 2.76 -1.13 25.79
C TYR A 257 1.55 -2.06 25.79
N ILE A 258 1.75 -3.32 26.18
CA ILE A 258 0.66 -4.30 26.35
C ILE A 258 0.34 -4.41 27.84
N ASN A 259 -0.95 -4.33 28.16
CA ASN A 259 -1.63 -4.48 29.47
C ASN A 259 -0.72 -4.90 30.64
N SER A 260 0.13 -3.96 31.09
CA SER A 260 0.77 -3.90 32.43
C SER A 260 2.20 -4.45 32.64
N SER A 261 3.05 -4.65 31.63
CA SER A 261 4.52 -4.71 31.86
C SER A 261 5.40 -4.80 30.60
N MET A 262 4.86 -5.27 29.48
CA MET A 262 5.69 -5.59 28.32
C MET A 262 5.59 -4.54 27.22
N TYR A 263 6.75 -4.14 26.70
CA TYR A 263 6.86 -3.29 25.53
C TYR A 263 7.19 -4.12 24.29
N ILE A 264 6.32 -4.11 23.29
CA ILE A 264 6.62 -4.65 21.97
C ILE A 264 7.27 -3.55 21.14
N ILE A 265 8.43 -3.86 20.57
CA ILE A 265 9.19 -2.94 19.72
C ILE A 265 9.26 -3.51 18.31
N SER A 266 9.12 -2.65 17.29
CA SER A 266 9.32 -3.09 15.91
C SER A 266 10.73 -3.66 15.67
N THR A 267 10.83 -4.75 14.90
CA THR A 267 12.10 -5.43 14.57
C THR A 267 13.12 -4.53 13.85
N ILE A 268 12.65 -3.45 13.20
CA ILE A 268 13.49 -2.40 12.60
C ILE A 268 14.42 -1.76 13.63
N ASN A 269 13.91 -1.51 14.84
CA ASN A 269 14.66 -0.83 15.88
C ASN A 269 15.84 -1.67 16.38
N GLU A 270 15.71 -3.00 16.38
CA GLU A 270 16.82 -3.91 16.73
C GLU A 270 17.98 -3.79 15.74
N ASN A 271 17.68 -3.73 14.43
CA ASN A 271 18.71 -3.52 13.42
C ASN A 271 19.44 -2.18 13.64
N TYR A 272 18.70 -1.08 13.84
CA TYR A 272 19.32 0.21 14.11
C TYR A 272 20.13 0.21 15.40
N ARG A 273 19.64 -0.45 16.47
CA ARG A 273 20.36 -0.61 17.74
C ARG A 273 21.71 -1.28 17.52
N LEU A 274 21.73 -2.40 16.79
CA LEU A 274 22.97 -3.12 16.48
C LEU A 274 23.93 -2.29 15.64
N ILE A 275 23.45 -1.56 14.62
CA ILE A 275 24.29 -0.69 13.79
C ILE A 275 24.94 0.40 14.64
N ILE A 276 24.19 1.07 15.52
CA ILE A 276 24.72 2.11 16.41
C ILE A 276 25.75 1.53 17.38
N LEU A 277 25.45 0.38 18.01
CA LEU A 277 26.39 -0.29 18.92
C LEU A 277 27.71 -0.62 18.21
N LYS A 278 27.64 -1.14 16.99
CA LYS A 278 28.82 -1.52 16.21
C LYS A 278 29.61 -0.32 15.72
N ASN A 279 28.93 0.74 15.29
CA ASN A 279 29.57 1.99 14.92
C ASN A 279 30.27 2.65 16.11
N ASN A 280 29.65 2.67 17.30
CA ASN A 280 30.25 3.21 18.52
C ASN A 280 31.45 2.39 18.99
N LYS A 281 31.36 1.05 18.97
CA LYS A 281 32.52 0.17 19.23
C LYS A 281 33.66 0.45 18.26
N LEU A 282 33.35 0.58 16.98
CA LEU A 282 34.34 0.89 15.96
C LEU A 282 35.01 2.24 16.22
N LYS A 283 34.27 3.25 16.68
CA LYS A 283 34.84 4.53 17.13
C LYS A 283 35.91 4.32 18.20
N TYR A 284 35.60 3.50 19.19
CA TYR A 284 36.50 3.17 20.30
C TYR A 284 37.77 2.45 19.82
N TRP A 285 37.64 1.47 18.93
CA TRP A 285 38.79 0.77 18.34
C TRP A 285 39.67 1.68 17.48
N LEU A 286 39.08 2.64 16.76
CA LEU A 286 39.84 3.64 16.02
C LEU A 286 40.70 4.52 16.93
N TYR A 287 40.20 4.89 18.12
CA TYR A 287 40.98 5.64 19.11
C TYR A 287 42.11 4.80 19.71
N LEU A 288 41.88 3.51 19.98
CA LEU A 288 42.86 2.60 20.58
C LEU A 288 43.81 1.95 19.56
N ARG A 289 43.77 2.38 18.29
CA ARG A 289 44.53 1.78 17.18
C ARG A 289 46.02 1.62 17.48
N ASN A 290 46.60 2.54 18.22
CA ASN A 290 48.04 2.52 18.52
C ASN A 290 48.43 1.41 19.53
N ASN A 291 47.48 0.94 20.34
CA ASN A 291 47.77 0.07 21.49
C ASN A 291 47.24 -1.36 21.31
N ILE A 292 46.31 -1.61 20.37
CA ILE A 292 45.58 -2.88 20.27
C ILE A 292 45.68 -3.47 18.85
N PHE A 293 45.57 -4.79 18.75
CA PHE A 293 45.52 -5.54 17.50
C PHE A 293 44.46 -5.02 16.52
N PHE A 294 44.89 -4.72 15.29
CA PHE A 294 44.05 -4.28 14.16
C PHE A 294 42.91 -5.24 13.79
N ILE A 295 42.96 -6.49 14.24
CA ILE A 295 41.95 -7.50 13.94
C ILE A 295 40.55 -7.10 14.46
N PHE A 296 40.47 -6.47 15.63
CA PHE A 296 39.20 -6.04 16.20
C PHE A 296 38.55 -4.92 15.37
N GLU A 297 39.36 -3.97 14.88
CA GLU A 297 38.92 -2.93 13.95
C GLU A 297 38.35 -3.57 12.67
N ILE A 298 39.03 -4.55 12.07
CA ILE A 298 38.57 -5.24 10.85
C ILE A 298 37.26 -6.01 11.10
N ILE A 299 37.16 -6.74 12.21
CA ILE A 299 35.96 -7.49 12.57
C ILE A 299 34.78 -6.54 12.67
N GLU A 300 34.94 -5.40 13.37
CA GLU A 300 33.85 -4.44 13.52
C GLU A 300 33.48 -3.76 12.21
N LYS A 301 34.45 -3.43 11.34
CA LYS A 301 34.18 -2.94 9.97
C LYS A 301 33.31 -3.90 9.17
N ARG A 302 33.69 -5.18 9.19
CA ARG A 302 32.99 -6.24 8.46
C ARG A 302 31.57 -6.44 8.99
N LEU A 303 31.41 -6.50 10.32
CA LEU A 303 30.10 -6.66 10.96
C LEU A 303 29.18 -5.48 10.65
N LEU A 304 29.72 -4.27 10.68
CA LEU A 304 28.96 -3.06 10.39
C LEU A 304 28.47 -3.06 8.93
N GLN A 305 29.32 -3.39 7.96
CA GLN A 305 28.90 -3.60 6.56
C GLN A 305 27.80 -4.66 6.46
N GLN A 306 27.97 -5.82 7.11
CA GLN A 306 26.97 -6.90 7.08
C GLN A 306 25.62 -6.50 7.68
N LEU A 307 25.61 -5.70 8.76
CA LEU A 307 24.37 -5.23 9.38
C LEU A 307 23.61 -4.24 8.49
N ILE A 308 24.32 -3.32 7.84
CA ILE A 308 23.69 -2.38 6.89
C ILE A 308 23.20 -3.13 5.66
N ASP A 309 23.97 -4.09 5.15
CA ASP A 309 23.54 -4.97 4.08
C ASP A 309 22.27 -5.74 4.46
N TYR A 310 22.22 -6.29 5.68
CA TYR A 310 21.05 -7.01 6.18
C TYR A 310 19.81 -6.09 6.25
N LEU A 311 19.98 -4.89 6.80
CA LEU A 311 18.91 -3.89 6.90
C LEU A 311 18.32 -3.59 5.51
N LEU A 312 19.15 -3.50 4.47
CA LEU A 312 18.74 -3.13 3.12
C LEU A 312 18.24 -4.34 2.28
N ILE A 313 18.97 -5.46 2.26
CA ILE A 313 18.76 -6.59 1.34
C ILE A 313 19.04 -7.94 2.02
N ASN A 314 18.14 -8.90 1.79
CA ASN A 314 18.29 -10.27 2.28
C ASN A 314 18.95 -11.21 1.26
N LYS A 315 20.27 -11.11 1.01
CA LYS A 315 20.97 -12.07 0.11
C LYS A 315 22.22 -12.76 0.70
N LEU A 316 22.58 -12.55 1.97
CA LEU A 316 23.77 -13.22 2.55
C LEU A 316 23.54 -13.79 3.98
N ILE A 317 23.56 -15.13 4.06
CA ILE A 317 24.21 -16.02 5.06
C ILE A 317 23.86 -15.88 6.56
N LEU A 318 22.64 -15.48 6.92
CA LEU A 318 22.13 -15.85 8.26
C LEU A 318 20.99 -16.84 8.06
N LYS A 319 21.36 -18.11 7.85
CA LYS A 319 20.45 -19.24 7.65
C LYS A 319 19.46 -19.44 8.82
N ASN A 320 19.63 -18.79 9.98
CA ASN A 320 18.91 -19.18 11.19
C ASN A 320 18.01 -18.13 11.86
N ASN A 321 17.93 -16.87 11.42
CA ASN A 321 17.14 -15.87 12.15
C ASN A 321 16.07 -15.20 11.28
N ASN A 322 14.84 -15.73 11.34
CA ASN A 322 13.60 -15.09 10.84
C ASN A 322 13.23 -13.79 11.59
N THR A 323 14.05 -13.36 12.56
CA THR A 323 13.71 -12.31 13.54
C THR A 323 14.06 -10.89 13.10
N PHE A 324 14.92 -10.72 12.10
CA PHE A 324 15.37 -9.38 11.71
C PHE A 324 14.61 -8.84 10.49
N PHE A 325 14.52 -7.51 10.45
CA PHE A 325 13.77 -6.79 9.43
C PHE A 325 14.61 -6.48 8.18
N ASN A 326 14.00 -6.44 6.99
CA ASN A 326 14.66 -6.02 5.76
C ASN A 326 13.76 -5.07 4.96
N PHE A 327 14.32 -3.94 4.50
CA PHE A 327 13.57 -2.97 3.69
C PHE A 327 13.06 -3.55 2.37
N SER A 328 13.85 -4.40 1.70
CA SER A 328 13.42 -5.01 0.43
C SER A 328 12.16 -5.86 0.56
N LYS A 329 11.97 -6.58 1.69
CA LYS A 329 10.80 -7.42 1.94
C LYS A 329 9.52 -6.60 2.11
N ILE A 330 9.60 -5.38 2.64
CA ILE A 330 8.44 -4.50 2.78
C ILE A 330 7.85 -4.12 1.41
N PHE A 331 8.70 -3.93 0.41
CA PHE A 331 8.27 -3.48 -0.91
C PHE A 331 7.96 -4.65 -1.85
N GLN A 332 8.39 -5.88 -1.54
CA GLN A 332 8.24 -7.05 -2.39
C GLN A 332 7.19 -8.03 -1.85
N GLY A 333 6.54 -8.77 -2.74
CA GLY A 333 5.58 -9.82 -2.38
C GLY A 333 4.13 -9.34 -2.20
N LYS A 334 3.26 -10.25 -1.74
CA LYS A 334 1.80 -10.03 -1.60
C LYS A 334 1.47 -9.03 -0.48
N TYR A 335 2.15 -9.15 0.66
CA TYR A 335 2.01 -8.26 1.82
C TYR A 335 2.89 -7.01 1.75
N SER A 336 3.29 -6.61 0.54
CA SER A 336 4.09 -5.40 0.36
C SER A 336 3.27 -4.15 0.64
N ILE A 337 3.91 -3.06 1.05
CA ILE A 337 3.23 -1.75 1.21
C ILE A 337 2.53 -1.35 -0.09
N ILE A 338 3.14 -1.62 -1.25
CA ILE A 338 2.57 -1.25 -2.55
C ILE A 338 1.27 -2.01 -2.83
N LYS A 339 1.27 -3.34 -2.70
CA LYS A 339 0.08 -4.14 -3.01
C LYS A 339 -0.98 -4.06 -1.92
N TYR A 340 -0.58 -4.13 -0.66
CA TYR A 340 -1.49 -4.29 0.47
C TYR A 340 -2.00 -2.96 1.05
N ASN A 341 -1.21 -1.87 0.99
CA ASN A 341 -1.59 -0.58 1.58
C ASN A 341 -1.84 0.53 0.55
N LEU A 342 -1.21 0.49 -0.63
CA LEU A 342 -1.43 1.51 -1.67
C LEU A 342 -2.54 1.11 -2.64
N LEU A 343 -2.47 -0.09 -3.21
CA LEU A 343 -3.48 -0.59 -4.15
C LEU A 343 -4.72 -1.12 -3.43
N GLY A 344 -4.53 -2.02 -2.45
CA GLY A 344 -5.58 -2.43 -1.52
C GLY A 344 -5.68 -1.46 -0.34
N LYS A 345 -6.89 -1.03 0.01
CA LYS A 345 -7.16 -0.29 1.25
C LYS A 345 -8.48 -0.73 1.85
N ARG A 346 -8.56 -0.67 3.17
CA ARG A 346 -9.86 -0.69 3.85
C ARG A 346 -10.50 0.68 3.66
N VAL A 347 -11.78 0.69 3.33
CA VAL A 347 -12.53 1.90 2.98
C VAL A 347 -13.67 2.06 3.98
N ASP A 348 -13.83 3.28 4.49
CA ASP A 348 -14.98 3.65 5.31
C ASP A 348 -16.27 3.69 4.47
N PHE A 349 -17.43 3.85 5.11
CA PHE A 349 -18.73 3.85 4.40
C PHE A 349 -18.97 2.60 3.56
N SER A 350 -18.54 1.46 4.10
CA SER A 350 -18.74 0.15 3.52
C SER A 350 -19.49 -0.78 4.47
N GLY A 351 -20.16 -1.78 3.90
CA GLY A 351 -20.86 -2.83 4.63
C GLY A 351 -20.71 -4.17 3.91
N ARG A 352 -21.01 -5.27 4.60
CA ARG A 352 -21.05 -6.60 4.01
C ARG A 352 -22.16 -7.42 4.68
N SER A 353 -22.92 -8.15 3.89
CA SER A 353 -23.99 -9.01 4.38
C SER A 353 -24.30 -10.12 3.38
N VAL A 354 -25.01 -11.15 3.85
CA VAL A 354 -25.46 -12.28 3.03
C VAL A 354 -26.51 -11.79 2.04
N ILE A 355 -26.52 -12.37 0.84
CA ILE A 355 -27.53 -12.08 -0.19
C ILE A 355 -28.68 -13.08 -0.15
N THR A 356 -29.88 -12.59 -0.42
CA THR A 356 -31.13 -13.37 -0.49
C THR A 356 -31.97 -12.90 -1.68
N VAL A 357 -32.81 -13.77 -2.21
CA VAL A 357 -33.70 -13.45 -3.33
C VAL A 357 -34.89 -12.60 -2.86
N ASN A 358 -35.29 -11.61 -3.65
CA ASN A 358 -36.63 -11.03 -3.58
C ASN A 358 -37.14 -10.71 -5.00
N PRO A 359 -38.09 -11.50 -5.55
CA PRO A 359 -38.58 -11.31 -6.91
C PRO A 359 -39.47 -10.06 -7.06
N ASN A 360 -39.97 -9.49 -5.96
CA ASN A 360 -40.88 -8.33 -5.99
C ASN A 360 -40.15 -7.00 -6.20
N ILE A 361 -38.81 -7.00 -6.17
CA ILE A 361 -38.00 -5.80 -6.34
C ILE A 361 -37.71 -5.59 -7.84
N ILE A 362 -37.79 -4.34 -8.31
CA ILE A 362 -37.38 -3.98 -9.67
C ILE A 362 -35.89 -4.31 -9.86
N TYR A 363 -35.51 -4.83 -11.02
CA TYR A 363 -34.15 -5.32 -11.29
C TYR A 363 -33.02 -4.30 -11.02
N ASN A 364 -33.28 -2.98 -11.14
CA ASN A 364 -32.32 -1.93 -10.82
C ASN A 364 -32.21 -1.59 -9.31
N ASN A 365 -33.13 -2.11 -8.51
CA ASN A 365 -33.20 -1.80 -7.10
C ASN A 365 -32.57 -2.94 -6.28
N ILE A 366 -32.00 -2.58 -5.13
CA ILE A 366 -31.47 -3.53 -4.16
C ILE A 366 -32.08 -3.27 -2.79
N GLY A 367 -32.55 -4.32 -2.13
CA GLY A 367 -33.02 -4.23 -0.75
C GLY A 367 -31.87 -4.18 0.24
N ILE A 368 -31.78 -3.12 1.03
CA ILE A 368 -30.76 -2.91 2.05
C ILE A 368 -31.40 -2.96 3.45
N PRO A 369 -30.83 -3.76 4.36
CA PRO A 369 -31.20 -3.79 5.77
C PRO A 369 -31.20 -2.41 6.42
N TYR A 370 -32.22 -2.14 7.24
CA TYR A 370 -32.31 -0.90 8.02
C TYR A 370 -31.05 -0.62 8.85
N PHE A 371 -30.50 -1.65 9.54
CA PHE A 371 -29.32 -1.50 10.39
C PHE A 371 -28.07 -1.06 9.60
N ILE A 372 -27.83 -1.67 8.44
CA ILE A 372 -26.70 -1.33 7.56
C ILE A 372 -26.90 0.09 7.03
N CYS A 373 -28.10 0.40 6.55
CA CYS A 373 -28.44 1.73 6.03
C CYS A 373 -28.22 2.82 7.08
N LEU A 374 -28.70 2.62 8.31
CA LEU A 374 -28.55 3.57 9.42
C LEU A 374 -27.07 3.87 9.70
N ASN A 375 -26.21 2.85 9.73
CA ASN A 375 -24.77 3.04 9.98
C ASN A 375 -24.07 3.76 8.82
N LEU A 376 -24.36 3.39 7.56
CA LEU A 376 -23.78 4.03 6.38
C LEU A 376 -24.19 5.51 6.29
N PHE A 377 -25.46 5.83 6.55
CA PHE A 377 -26.00 7.18 6.43
C PHE A 377 -25.97 8.00 7.72
N LYS A 378 -25.43 7.45 8.82
CA LYS A 378 -25.35 8.11 10.14
C LYS A 378 -24.81 9.55 10.09
N PRO A 379 -23.73 9.89 9.38
CA PRO A 379 -23.25 11.27 9.37
C PRO A 379 -24.16 12.21 8.58
N PHE A 380 -24.89 11.73 7.56
CA PHE A 380 -25.88 12.52 6.85
C PHE A 380 -27.07 12.84 7.74
N LEU A 381 -27.56 11.84 8.50
CA LEU A 381 -28.61 12.03 9.51
C LEU A 381 -28.19 13.04 10.58
N LEU A 382 -26.96 12.92 11.11
CA LEU A 382 -26.42 13.86 12.09
C LEU A 382 -26.32 15.28 11.54
N LYS A 383 -25.97 15.46 10.26
CA LYS A 383 -25.90 16.79 9.62
C LYS A 383 -27.27 17.44 9.54
N ILE A 384 -28.31 16.70 9.15
CA ILE A 384 -29.68 17.22 9.04
C ILE A 384 -30.23 17.60 10.43
N LEU A 385 -30.00 16.75 11.44
CA LEU A 385 -30.40 17.03 12.82
C LEU A 385 -29.66 18.22 13.44
N LYS A 386 -28.54 18.69 12.89
CA LYS A 386 -27.90 19.94 13.33
C LYS A 386 -28.74 21.17 12.99
N CYS A 387 -29.49 21.16 11.88
CA CYS A 387 -30.28 22.31 11.47
C CYS A 387 -31.50 22.55 12.39
N ASN A 388 -32.04 21.51 13.02
CA ASN A 388 -33.35 21.61 13.68
C ASN A 388 -33.29 21.61 15.22
N ILE A 389 -32.18 21.24 15.88
CA ILE A 389 -32.17 21.06 17.34
C ILE A 389 -30.85 21.49 18.02
N LYS A 390 -30.94 22.18 19.16
CA LYS A 390 -29.81 22.65 20.02
C LYS A 390 -29.03 21.54 20.76
N PHE A 391 -29.32 20.25 20.56
CA PHE A 391 -28.65 19.17 21.30
C PHE A 391 -27.20 18.90 20.84
N ASN A 392 -26.37 18.47 21.80
CA ASN A 392 -25.01 17.98 21.57
C ASN A 392 -24.98 16.78 20.60
N ILE A 393 -23.92 16.68 19.80
CA ILE A 393 -23.73 15.64 18.77
C ILE A 393 -23.83 14.23 19.36
N ILE A 394 -23.33 14.03 20.59
CA ILE A 394 -23.35 12.75 21.30
C ILE A 394 -24.80 12.31 21.59
N PHE A 395 -25.62 13.19 22.16
CA PHE A 395 -27.04 12.93 22.40
C PHE A 395 -27.80 12.63 21.11
N LYS A 396 -27.53 13.36 20.02
CA LYS A 396 -28.10 13.07 18.70
C LYS A 396 -27.71 11.68 18.19
N SER A 397 -26.44 11.28 18.40
CA SER A 397 -25.98 9.95 18.00
C SER A 397 -26.65 8.82 18.79
N LEU A 398 -26.97 9.06 20.07
CA LEU A 398 -27.72 8.14 20.92
C LEU A 398 -29.19 8.06 20.49
N LEU A 399 -29.81 9.19 20.15
CA LEU A 399 -31.19 9.24 19.65
C LEU A 399 -31.34 8.48 18.33
N ILE A 400 -30.38 8.60 17.40
CA ILE A 400 -30.40 7.85 16.14
C ILE A 400 -30.35 6.34 16.42
N ASN A 401 -29.58 5.90 17.41
CA ASN A 401 -29.44 4.49 17.74
C ASN A 401 -30.74 3.88 18.32
N LYS A 402 -31.65 4.68 18.90
CA LYS A 402 -32.93 4.20 19.46
C LYS A 402 -34.04 3.92 18.42
N SER A 403 -33.70 3.91 17.13
CA SER A 403 -34.56 3.47 16.01
C SER A 403 -36.02 3.96 16.06
N PHE A 404 -36.23 5.26 15.82
CA PHE A 404 -37.58 5.82 15.69
C PHE A 404 -38.16 5.62 14.28
N PHE A 405 -39.46 5.34 14.19
CA PHE A 405 -40.20 5.23 12.91
C PHE A 405 -40.06 6.48 12.02
N SER A 406 -39.89 7.66 12.62
CA SER A 406 -39.58 8.90 11.91
C SER A 406 -38.30 8.80 11.08
N ILE A 407 -37.24 8.20 11.64
CA ILE A 407 -35.93 8.04 10.98
C ILE A 407 -36.07 7.14 9.75
N GLN A 408 -36.87 6.08 9.82
CA GLN A 408 -37.12 5.20 8.67
C GLN A 408 -37.79 5.94 7.51
N LYS A 409 -38.81 6.75 7.77
CA LYS A 409 -39.44 7.61 6.75
C LYS A 409 -38.43 8.57 6.11
N PHE A 410 -37.56 9.16 6.92
CA PHE A 410 -36.51 10.05 6.42
C PHE A 410 -35.44 9.32 5.61
N LEU A 411 -35.01 8.14 6.05
CA LEU A 411 -34.08 7.30 5.31
C LEU A 411 -34.65 6.92 3.94
N ASN A 412 -35.94 6.55 3.87
CA ASN A 412 -36.61 6.28 2.60
C ASN A 412 -36.51 7.47 1.62
N LYS A 413 -36.79 8.69 2.09
CA LYS A 413 -36.63 9.91 1.27
C LYS A 413 -35.19 10.16 0.85
N LEU A 414 -34.22 9.89 1.74
CA LEU A 414 -32.80 10.07 1.43
C LEU A 414 -32.32 9.09 0.37
N LEU A 415 -32.78 7.84 0.42
CA LEU A 415 -32.33 6.75 -0.46
C LEU A 415 -32.78 6.90 -1.91
N GLN A 416 -33.95 7.51 -2.16
CA GLN A 416 -34.51 7.71 -3.51
C GLN A 416 -33.51 8.39 -4.48
N ASN A 417 -32.67 9.29 -3.97
CA ASN A 417 -31.71 10.05 -4.76
C ASN A 417 -30.26 9.54 -4.65
N GLN A 418 -30.04 8.35 -4.10
CA GLN A 418 -28.71 7.77 -3.93
C GLN A 418 -28.55 6.52 -4.76
N PHE A 419 -27.30 6.26 -5.11
CA PHE A 419 -26.86 4.98 -5.67
C PHE A 419 -25.89 4.34 -4.72
N ILE A 420 -25.89 3.02 -4.70
CA ILE A 420 -24.99 2.23 -3.87
C ILE A 420 -24.27 1.24 -4.77
N ILE A 421 -22.97 1.09 -4.53
CA ILE A 421 -22.12 0.18 -5.30
C ILE A 421 -22.04 -1.15 -4.56
N VAL A 422 -22.26 -2.24 -5.29
CA VAL A 422 -22.24 -3.61 -4.80
C VAL A 422 -21.04 -4.32 -5.43
N ASN A 423 -20.38 -5.15 -4.63
CA ASN A 423 -19.27 -5.98 -5.08
C ASN A 423 -19.31 -7.39 -4.47
N ARG A 424 -19.05 -8.41 -5.30
CA ARG A 424 -18.76 -9.78 -4.86
C ARG A 424 -17.30 -10.14 -5.12
N ALA A 425 -16.61 -10.60 -4.07
CA ALA A 425 -15.27 -11.14 -4.20
C ALA A 425 -15.35 -12.65 -4.56
N PRO A 426 -14.51 -13.15 -5.47
CA PRO A 426 -13.46 -12.45 -6.22
C PRO A 426 -14.01 -11.58 -7.38
N THR A 427 -13.40 -10.41 -7.60
CA THR A 427 -13.71 -9.52 -8.74
C THR A 427 -12.91 -9.92 -9.97
N LEU A 428 -13.52 -10.65 -10.90
CA LEU A 428 -12.86 -11.12 -12.12
C LEU A 428 -12.96 -10.10 -13.27
N HIS A 429 -14.12 -9.46 -13.40
CA HIS A 429 -14.43 -8.52 -14.46
C HIS A 429 -15.22 -7.33 -13.92
N ARG A 430 -15.31 -6.26 -14.74
CA ARG A 430 -15.96 -5.00 -14.33
C ARG A 430 -17.41 -5.17 -13.85
N MET A 431 -18.15 -6.15 -14.37
CA MET A 431 -19.54 -6.41 -13.98
C MET A 431 -19.71 -6.98 -12.57
N ASN A 432 -18.63 -7.43 -11.91
CA ASN A 432 -18.69 -7.77 -10.48
C ASN A 432 -18.78 -6.53 -9.58
N LEU A 433 -18.75 -5.33 -10.15
CA LEU A 433 -18.92 -4.04 -9.49
C LEU A 433 -20.01 -3.24 -10.22
N GLN A 434 -21.18 -3.13 -9.61
CA GLN A 434 -22.32 -2.45 -10.21
C GLN A 434 -22.99 -1.53 -9.19
N SER A 435 -23.70 -0.53 -9.68
CA SER A 435 -24.52 0.35 -8.85
C SER A 435 -26.00 0.00 -8.96
N TYR A 436 -26.70 0.15 -7.85
CA TYR A 436 -28.13 -0.09 -7.71
C TYR A 436 -28.77 1.06 -6.93
N ARG A 437 -30.07 1.22 -7.11
CA ARG A 437 -30.89 2.11 -6.27
C ARG A 437 -31.31 1.38 -4.99
N PRO A 438 -31.01 1.94 -3.81
CA PRO A 438 -31.30 1.24 -2.56
C PRO A 438 -32.76 1.40 -2.12
N LEU A 439 -33.35 0.31 -1.67
CA LEU A 439 -34.65 0.26 -1.02
C LEU A 439 -34.48 -0.24 0.41
N LEU A 440 -35.17 0.36 1.38
CA LEU A 440 -35.15 -0.17 2.75
C LEU A 440 -35.94 -1.46 2.81
N THR A 441 -35.31 -2.48 3.40
CA THR A 441 -35.95 -3.76 3.68
C THR A 441 -35.71 -4.17 5.12
N GLU A 442 -36.67 -4.90 5.67
CA GLU A 442 -36.53 -5.54 6.98
C GLU A 442 -35.62 -6.77 6.89
N GLY A 443 -35.01 -7.12 8.04
CA GLY A 443 -34.02 -8.18 8.17
C GLY A 443 -32.57 -7.69 8.09
N TYR A 444 -31.64 -8.64 7.91
CA TYR A 444 -30.19 -8.40 7.91
C TYR A 444 -29.49 -8.79 6.59
N SER A 445 -30.22 -9.33 5.62
CA SER A 445 -29.70 -9.75 4.31
C SER A 445 -29.95 -8.71 3.22
N LEU A 446 -29.12 -8.72 2.17
CA LEU A 446 -29.36 -7.94 0.96
C LEU A 446 -30.34 -8.67 0.08
N LYS A 447 -31.37 -7.97 -0.38
CA LYS A 447 -32.38 -8.56 -1.25
C LYS A 447 -32.10 -8.19 -2.70
N PHE A 448 -31.80 -9.20 -3.51
CA PHE A 448 -31.53 -9.07 -4.93
C PHE A 448 -32.71 -9.54 -5.77
N TYR A 449 -32.88 -8.89 -6.92
CA TYR A 449 -33.66 -9.47 -8.00
C TYR A 449 -32.95 -10.73 -8.54
N PRO A 450 -33.65 -11.84 -8.82
CA PRO A 450 -33.04 -13.11 -9.20
C PRO A 450 -32.01 -13.02 -10.33
N LEU A 451 -32.28 -12.21 -11.37
CA LEU A 451 -31.37 -12.06 -12.53
C LEU A 451 -30.13 -11.20 -12.23
N GLY A 452 -30.14 -10.39 -11.17
CA GLY A 452 -29.01 -9.52 -10.81
C GLY A 452 -27.73 -10.28 -10.49
N CYS A 453 -27.87 -11.49 -9.93
CA CYS A 453 -26.75 -12.30 -9.45
C CYS A 453 -25.88 -12.92 -10.55
N VAL A 454 -26.41 -13.07 -11.77
CA VAL A 454 -25.68 -13.71 -12.88
C VAL A 454 -24.40 -12.96 -13.22
N SER A 455 -24.45 -11.63 -13.20
CA SER A 455 -23.30 -10.77 -13.49
C SER A 455 -22.15 -10.92 -12.48
N PHE A 456 -22.48 -11.22 -11.22
CA PHE A 456 -21.56 -11.44 -10.11
C PHE A 456 -21.14 -12.91 -9.96
N ASN A 457 -21.69 -13.82 -10.78
CA ASN A 457 -21.57 -15.28 -10.66
C ASN A 457 -22.05 -15.82 -9.30
N ALA A 458 -23.05 -15.16 -8.68
CA ALA A 458 -23.46 -15.36 -7.29
C ALA A 458 -24.67 -16.28 -7.15
N ASP A 459 -24.66 -17.07 -6.07
CA ASP A 459 -25.73 -17.98 -5.71
C ASP A 459 -26.25 -17.65 -4.30
N PHE A 460 -27.39 -18.20 -3.90
CA PHE A 460 -28.07 -17.82 -2.65
C PHE A 460 -27.76 -18.77 -1.48
N ASP A 461 -26.62 -19.46 -1.53
CA ASP A 461 -26.22 -20.49 -0.54
C ASP A 461 -25.41 -19.92 0.63
N GLY A 462 -25.59 -18.63 0.93
CA GLY A 462 -24.83 -17.92 1.97
C GLY A 462 -23.72 -17.00 1.44
N ASP A 463 -23.70 -16.76 0.13
CA ASP A 463 -22.80 -15.77 -0.47
C ASP A 463 -22.97 -14.39 0.16
N GLN A 464 -21.87 -13.67 0.26
CA GLN A 464 -21.84 -12.34 0.85
C GLN A 464 -21.36 -11.32 -0.16
N MET A 465 -22.05 -10.19 -0.21
CA MET A 465 -21.66 -9.05 -1.03
C MET A 465 -21.30 -7.86 -0.14
N SER A 466 -20.33 -7.08 -0.63
CA SER A 466 -19.91 -5.83 -0.03
C SER A 466 -20.62 -4.66 -0.70
N ILE A 467 -20.89 -3.64 0.11
CA ILE A 467 -21.65 -2.45 -0.25
C ILE A 467 -20.77 -1.24 0.00
N PHE A 468 -20.79 -0.27 -0.92
CA PHE A 468 -20.06 0.98 -0.80
C PHE A 468 -20.97 2.17 -1.13
N LEU A 469 -20.89 3.23 -0.32
CA LEU A 469 -21.66 4.45 -0.52
C LEU A 469 -20.82 5.52 -1.24
N PRO A 470 -21.13 5.90 -2.50
CA PRO A 470 -20.49 7.04 -3.16
C PRO A 470 -20.89 8.36 -2.48
N LEU A 471 -19.89 9.13 -2.01
CA LEU A 471 -20.12 10.36 -1.26
C LEU A 471 -20.08 11.62 -2.13
N MET A 472 -19.11 11.72 -3.03
CA MET A 472 -18.89 12.91 -3.87
C MET A 472 -19.91 12.98 -5.01
N LYS A 473 -20.26 14.18 -5.43
CA LYS A 473 -21.19 14.38 -6.57
C LYS A 473 -20.69 13.67 -7.83
N THR A 474 -19.40 13.82 -8.16
CA THR A 474 -18.76 13.14 -9.30
C THR A 474 -18.88 11.62 -9.20
N SER A 475 -18.59 11.02 -8.03
CA SER A 475 -18.74 9.58 -7.83
C SER A 475 -20.18 9.10 -7.93
N LYS A 476 -21.16 9.92 -7.51
CA LYS A 476 -22.59 9.60 -7.67
C LYS A 476 -22.99 9.64 -9.15
N PHE A 477 -22.56 10.67 -9.88
CA PHE A 477 -22.77 10.74 -11.32
C PHE A 477 -22.15 9.55 -12.07
N GLU A 478 -20.89 9.20 -11.75
CA GLU A 478 -20.21 8.03 -12.33
C GLU A 478 -20.97 6.73 -12.01
N SER A 479 -21.45 6.58 -10.78
CA SER A 479 -22.22 5.40 -10.40
C SER A 479 -23.52 5.27 -11.21
N ASN A 480 -24.23 6.36 -11.46
CA ASN A 480 -25.47 6.37 -12.27
C ASN A 480 -25.18 6.22 -13.78
N LEU A 481 -24.09 6.80 -14.26
CA LEU A 481 -23.76 6.81 -15.68
C LEU A 481 -23.11 5.52 -16.16
N ASN A 482 -22.10 5.01 -15.44
CA ASN A 482 -21.23 3.94 -15.93
C ASN A 482 -21.48 2.61 -15.21
N LEU A 483 -21.77 2.65 -13.91
CA LEU A 483 -21.89 1.44 -13.08
C LEU A 483 -23.33 0.93 -12.94
N ASN A 484 -24.33 1.75 -13.29
CA ASN A 484 -25.74 1.41 -13.11
C ASN A 484 -26.07 0.09 -13.80
N PHE A 485 -26.80 -0.77 -13.09
CA PHE A 485 -27.14 -2.11 -13.54
C PHE A 485 -27.85 -2.08 -14.90
N ASP A 486 -28.77 -1.13 -15.09
CA ASP A 486 -29.54 -0.95 -16.34
C ASP A 486 -28.67 -0.78 -17.59
N LYS A 487 -27.46 -0.26 -17.43
CA LYS A 487 -26.55 0.02 -18.55
C LYS A 487 -25.56 -1.11 -18.81
N ASN A 488 -25.48 -2.07 -17.89
CA ASN A 488 -24.47 -3.13 -17.87
C ASN A 488 -25.08 -4.51 -18.11
N ILE A 489 -25.99 -4.58 -19.07
CA ILE A 489 -26.72 -5.80 -19.48
C ILE A 489 -25.84 -6.72 -20.34
N ILE A 490 -24.97 -6.13 -21.14
CA ILE A 490 -24.19 -6.82 -22.15
C ILE A 490 -22.77 -7.07 -21.64
N SER A 491 -22.29 -8.30 -21.82
CA SER A 491 -20.91 -8.69 -21.54
C SER A 491 -19.92 -7.89 -22.39
N PRO A 492 -18.87 -7.29 -21.80
CA PRO A 492 -17.91 -6.50 -22.56
C PRO A 492 -16.98 -7.33 -23.45
N SER A 493 -16.85 -8.63 -23.19
CA SER A 493 -15.96 -9.51 -23.95
C SER A 493 -16.59 -10.05 -25.24
N ASN A 494 -17.87 -10.43 -25.17
CA ASN A 494 -18.52 -11.22 -26.23
C ASN A 494 -19.79 -10.53 -26.78
N ASN A 495 -20.15 -9.36 -26.26
CA ASN A 495 -21.41 -8.66 -26.57
C ASN A 495 -22.68 -9.51 -26.38
N ARG A 496 -22.60 -10.60 -25.62
CA ARG A 496 -23.74 -11.44 -25.26
C ARG A 496 -24.47 -10.82 -24.08
N ASN A 497 -25.79 -10.95 -24.06
CA ASN A 497 -26.59 -10.62 -22.89
C ASN A 497 -26.17 -11.52 -21.70
N LEU A 498 -25.79 -10.89 -20.59
CA LEU A 498 -25.40 -11.58 -19.36
C LEU A 498 -26.61 -12.20 -18.66
N PHE A 499 -27.79 -11.60 -18.82
CA PHE A 499 -29.04 -12.11 -18.25
C PHE A 499 -29.59 -13.23 -19.11
N LYS A 500 -28.93 -14.38 -19.04
CA LYS A 500 -29.54 -15.63 -19.48
C LYS A 500 -30.67 -15.95 -18.50
N ASN A 501 -31.84 -16.29 -19.04
CA ASN A 501 -32.97 -16.78 -18.25
C ASN A 501 -32.48 -17.89 -17.31
N LEU A 502 -32.67 -17.70 -16.00
CA LEU A 502 -32.41 -18.72 -14.99
C LEU A 502 -33.19 -19.99 -15.33
N GLN A 503 -32.72 -21.13 -14.83
CA GLN A 503 -33.33 -22.43 -15.12
C GLN A 503 -34.84 -22.43 -14.85
N TYR A 504 -35.27 -21.81 -13.76
CA TYR A 504 -36.69 -21.68 -13.41
C TYR A 504 -37.50 -20.86 -14.43
N TYR A 505 -36.99 -19.72 -14.89
CA TYR A 505 -37.67 -18.92 -15.93
C TYR A 505 -37.72 -19.66 -17.26
N LYS A 506 -36.65 -20.37 -17.64
CA LYS A 506 -36.64 -21.20 -18.86
C LYS A 506 -37.66 -22.32 -18.77
N LEU A 507 -37.72 -23.02 -17.64
CA LEU A 507 -38.69 -24.08 -17.44
C LEU A 507 -40.11 -23.54 -17.49
N GLY A 508 -40.41 -22.44 -16.79
CA GLY A 508 -41.74 -21.83 -16.79
C GLY A 508 -42.17 -21.31 -18.16
N ILE A 509 -41.29 -20.63 -18.90
CA ILE A 509 -41.59 -20.20 -20.27
C ILE A 509 -41.76 -21.41 -21.19
N ASN A 510 -40.89 -22.42 -21.09
CA ASN A 510 -40.99 -23.61 -21.93
C ASN A 510 -42.29 -24.38 -21.67
N THR A 511 -42.66 -24.60 -20.39
CA THR A 511 -43.93 -25.26 -20.05
C THR A 511 -45.13 -24.48 -20.60
N LEU A 512 -45.13 -23.15 -20.51
CA LEU A 512 -46.20 -22.33 -21.07
C LEU A 512 -46.24 -22.35 -22.60
N LEU A 513 -45.09 -22.46 -23.27
CA LEU A 513 -44.99 -22.45 -24.73
C LEU A 513 -45.20 -23.83 -25.38
N ILE A 514 -45.14 -24.94 -24.65
CA ILE A 514 -45.37 -26.29 -25.19
C ILE A 514 -46.81 -26.43 -25.74
N LEU A 515 -46.93 -26.99 -26.95
CA LEU A 515 -48.22 -27.30 -27.56
C LEU A 515 -48.60 -28.75 -27.27
N ASN A 516 -49.77 -28.94 -26.66
CA ASN A 516 -50.33 -30.26 -26.42
C ASN A 516 -51.25 -30.67 -27.57
N TYR A 517 -50.68 -31.30 -28.59
CA TYR A 517 -51.43 -31.82 -29.75
C TYR A 517 -52.40 -32.95 -29.38
N ASN A 518 -52.32 -33.55 -28.19
CA ASN A 518 -53.25 -34.61 -27.79
C ASN A 518 -54.68 -34.08 -27.48
N LYS A 519 -54.88 -32.75 -27.40
CA LYS A 519 -56.19 -32.10 -27.19
C LYS A 519 -56.75 -31.46 -28.46
N ILE A 520 -56.59 -32.10 -29.63
CA ILE A 520 -57.07 -31.58 -30.94
C ILE A 520 -58.61 -31.59 -31.06
N LYS A 521 -59.35 -32.31 -30.22
CA LYS A 521 -60.81 -32.48 -30.40
C LYS A 521 -61.65 -31.20 -30.19
N ASN A 522 -61.14 -30.20 -29.46
CA ASN A 522 -61.87 -28.95 -29.17
C ASN A 522 -61.04 -27.73 -29.58
N ILE A 523 -60.97 -27.44 -30.89
CA ILE A 523 -60.30 -26.24 -31.39
C ILE A 523 -61.34 -25.13 -31.58
N TYR A 524 -61.14 -24.01 -30.89
CA TYR A 524 -61.99 -22.83 -31.01
C TYR A 524 -61.45 -21.85 -32.06
N PHE A 525 -62.33 -21.10 -32.70
CA PHE A 525 -61.98 -20.08 -33.66
C PHE A 525 -62.37 -18.70 -33.13
N PHE A 526 -61.44 -17.75 -33.15
CA PHE A 526 -61.70 -16.37 -32.73
C PHE A 526 -61.21 -15.34 -33.74
N ASN A 527 -61.97 -14.26 -33.84
CA ASN A 527 -61.64 -13.11 -34.69
C ASN A 527 -60.72 -12.08 -34.01
N SER A 528 -60.70 -12.05 -32.67
CA SER A 528 -60.02 -11.01 -31.90
C SER A 528 -59.32 -11.60 -30.67
N ILE A 529 -58.14 -11.06 -30.35
CA ILE A 529 -57.33 -11.47 -29.20
C ILE A 529 -58.01 -11.09 -27.86
N GLU A 530 -58.72 -9.97 -27.81
CA GLU A 530 -59.42 -9.49 -26.61
C GLU A 530 -60.47 -10.47 -26.09
N LYS A 531 -61.31 -11.01 -26.99
CA LYS A 531 -62.30 -12.06 -26.64
C LYS A 531 -61.66 -13.30 -26.02
N ILE A 532 -60.44 -13.67 -26.43
CA ILE A 532 -59.73 -14.81 -25.84
C ILE A 532 -59.31 -14.48 -24.41
N TYR A 533 -58.88 -13.24 -24.16
CA TYR A 533 -58.51 -12.77 -22.83
C TYR A 533 -59.74 -12.68 -21.90
N GLU A 534 -60.88 -12.21 -22.39
CA GLU A 534 -62.14 -12.20 -21.65
C GLU A 534 -62.62 -13.62 -21.29
N LEU A 535 -62.64 -14.52 -22.27
CA LEU A 535 -63.05 -15.91 -22.08
C LEU A 535 -62.10 -16.68 -21.15
N TYR A 536 -60.82 -16.34 -21.18
CA TYR A 536 -59.83 -16.83 -20.24
C TYR A 536 -60.10 -16.34 -18.81
N ASN A 537 -60.35 -15.04 -18.62
CA ASN A 537 -60.69 -14.47 -17.31
C ASN A 537 -62.00 -15.02 -16.75
N ASN A 538 -62.95 -15.36 -17.61
CA ASN A 538 -64.21 -16.01 -17.25
C ASN A 538 -64.08 -17.53 -17.02
N ASN A 539 -62.85 -18.08 -16.99
CA ASN A 539 -62.53 -19.50 -16.78
C ASN A 539 -63.14 -20.48 -17.81
N SER A 540 -63.60 -19.99 -18.97
CA SER A 540 -64.19 -20.83 -20.02
C SER A 540 -63.14 -21.48 -20.93
N LEU A 541 -61.96 -20.87 -21.05
CA LEU A 541 -60.82 -21.38 -21.80
C LEU A 541 -59.67 -21.76 -20.87
N TYR A 542 -59.15 -22.98 -21.03
CA TYR A 542 -57.93 -23.38 -20.33
C TYR A 542 -56.68 -22.85 -21.03
N ILE A 543 -55.69 -22.48 -20.23
CA ILE A 543 -54.28 -22.12 -20.54
C ILE A 543 -53.70 -22.90 -21.76
N PHE A 544 -53.86 -24.22 -21.79
CA PHE A 544 -53.27 -25.08 -22.82
C PHE A 544 -54.17 -25.40 -24.02
N ASN A 545 -55.36 -24.79 -24.14
CA ASN A 545 -56.26 -25.05 -25.26
C ASN A 545 -55.69 -24.49 -26.57
N LEU A 546 -55.89 -25.26 -27.66
CA LEU A 546 -55.52 -24.87 -29.02
C LEU A 546 -56.63 -24.02 -29.64
N VAL A 547 -56.23 -22.96 -30.32
CA VAL A 547 -57.11 -21.92 -30.83
C VAL A 547 -56.63 -21.43 -32.20
N TRP A 548 -57.55 -21.24 -33.13
CA TRP A 548 -57.33 -20.51 -34.38
C TRP A 548 -57.64 -19.03 -34.17
N ILE A 549 -56.67 -18.18 -34.49
CA ILE A 549 -56.85 -16.72 -34.46
C ILE A 549 -56.68 -16.13 -35.84
N LYS A 550 -57.59 -15.23 -36.20
CA LYS A 550 -57.41 -14.31 -37.31
C LYS A 550 -56.35 -13.25 -36.98
N TYR A 551 -55.20 -13.30 -37.65
CA TYR A 551 -54.11 -12.33 -37.52
C TYR A 551 -53.97 -11.55 -38.83
N ILE A 552 -54.04 -10.22 -38.74
CA ILE A 552 -53.92 -9.34 -39.92
C ILE A 552 -52.52 -8.75 -39.92
N ASN A 553 -51.73 -9.03 -40.97
CA ASN A 553 -50.41 -8.45 -41.15
C ASN A 553 -50.28 -7.90 -42.57
N ASN A 554 -49.89 -6.63 -42.72
CA ASN A 554 -49.75 -5.94 -44.01
C ASN A 554 -50.95 -6.14 -44.96
N ASN A 555 -52.17 -5.88 -44.48
CA ASN A 555 -53.45 -6.03 -45.21
C ASN A 555 -53.79 -7.45 -45.72
N LYS A 556 -53.03 -8.48 -45.32
CA LYS A 556 -53.36 -9.90 -45.58
C LYS A 556 -53.87 -10.56 -44.31
N ILE A 557 -54.92 -11.37 -44.46
CA ILE A 557 -55.53 -12.15 -43.38
C ILE A 557 -54.84 -13.51 -43.30
N PHE A 558 -54.23 -13.79 -42.16
CA PHE A 558 -53.68 -15.10 -41.82
C PHE A 558 -54.49 -15.73 -40.69
N TYR A 559 -54.60 -17.05 -40.70
CA TYR A 559 -55.11 -17.81 -39.56
C TYR A 559 -53.93 -18.53 -38.90
N LEU A 560 -53.72 -18.25 -37.61
CA LEU A 560 -52.64 -18.84 -36.83
C LEU A 560 -53.22 -19.82 -35.81
N LEU A 561 -52.78 -21.07 -35.90
CA LEU A 561 -53.00 -22.07 -34.86
C LEU A 561 -52.02 -21.81 -33.71
N THR A 562 -52.53 -21.41 -32.55
CA THR A 562 -51.71 -21.14 -31.36
C THR A 562 -52.40 -21.64 -30.09
N SER A 563 -51.74 -21.56 -28.95
CA SER A 563 -52.35 -21.81 -27.64
C SER A 563 -52.67 -20.52 -26.92
N VAL A 564 -53.70 -20.54 -26.07
CA VAL A 564 -54.12 -19.41 -25.22
C VAL A 564 -52.91 -18.79 -24.48
N ASN A 565 -52.02 -19.62 -23.92
CA ASN A 565 -50.78 -19.16 -23.27
C ASN A 565 -49.87 -18.30 -24.12
N ARG A 566 -49.62 -18.69 -25.38
CA ARG A 566 -48.71 -17.96 -26.27
C ARG A 566 -49.25 -16.57 -26.56
N ILE A 567 -50.57 -16.46 -26.69
CA ILE A 567 -51.27 -15.20 -26.92
C ILE A 567 -51.18 -14.31 -25.68
N ILE A 568 -51.44 -14.87 -24.50
CA ILE A 568 -51.31 -14.15 -23.23
C ILE A 568 -49.88 -13.65 -23.02
N ILE A 569 -48.87 -14.49 -23.25
CA ILE A 569 -47.47 -14.09 -23.12
C ILE A 569 -47.14 -12.97 -24.11
N ASN A 570 -47.59 -13.08 -25.37
CA ASN A 570 -47.38 -12.03 -26.36
C ASN A 570 -48.06 -10.72 -25.94
N LEU A 571 -49.29 -10.77 -25.40
CA LEU A 571 -49.96 -9.59 -24.86
C LEU A 571 -49.13 -8.96 -23.72
N TYR A 572 -48.64 -9.77 -22.79
CA TYR A 572 -47.76 -9.28 -21.72
C TYR A 572 -46.48 -8.63 -22.25
N MET A 573 -45.89 -9.16 -23.33
CA MET A 573 -44.70 -8.59 -23.99
C MET A 573 -44.98 -7.32 -24.80
N TYR A 574 -46.23 -7.06 -25.18
CA TYR A 574 -46.62 -5.83 -25.89
C TYR A 574 -46.98 -4.69 -24.93
N ILE A 575 -47.45 -5.02 -23.73
CA ILE A 575 -47.87 -4.05 -22.70
C ILE A 575 -46.67 -3.48 -21.93
N TYR A 576 -45.61 -4.27 -21.76
CA TYR A 576 -44.39 -3.93 -21.00
C TYR A 576 -43.16 -4.01 -21.89
#